data_AF-A0AAT9WHF5-F1
#
_entry.id   AF-A0AAT9WHF5-F1
#
_cell.length_a   1.000
_cell.length_b   1.000
_cell.length_c   1.000
_cell.angle_alpha   90.00
_cell.angle_beta   90.00
_cell.angle_gamma   90.00
#
_symmetry.space_group_name_H-M   'P 1'
#
loop_
_entity.id
_entity.type
_entity.pdbx_description
1 polymer ?
#
loop_
_entity_poly.entity_id
_entity_poly.type
_entity_poly.pdbx_seq_one_letter_code
_entity_poly.pdbx_strand_id
1 'polypeptide(L)'
;MASSEKLIGAASMAASMLLTADFIAMAQAADCADLSNRLYIIDKTMVFWDRAGHCPDNSYGRILFGATPQQVLCSLSDSIAGPRTSCNDESSRPLFATITSNLDKSDLGLGGAHQVEPIAVPPH
;
A
#
# COMPACT_ATOMS: atom_id res chain seq x y z
N MET A 1 -24.28 32.90 8.51
CA MET A 1 -23.19 32.34 7.67
C MET A 1 -22.43 31.32 8.50
N ALA A 2 -22.78 30.04 8.43
CA ALA A 2 -22.02 28.92 8.99
C ALA A 2 -22.76 27.63 8.60
N SER A 3 -22.21 26.79 7.71
CA SER A 3 -22.55 25.34 7.58
C SER A 3 -21.91 24.60 6.39
N SER A 4 -20.96 25.16 5.64
CA SER A 4 -20.34 24.40 4.54
C SER A 4 -19.10 23.59 4.95
N GLU A 5 -18.50 23.83 6.13
CA GLU A 5 -17.23 23.20 6.51
C GLU A 5 -17.38 21.79 7.11
N LYS A 6 -18.58 21.42 7.60
CA LYS A 6 -18.79 20.15 8.33
C LYS A 6 -19.15 18.95 7.43
N LEU A 7 -19.64 19.20 6.22
CA LEU A 7 -20.02 18.14 5.27
C LEU A 7 -18.81 17.58 4.48
N ILE A 8 -17.76 18.38 4.31
CA ILE A 8 -16.57 17.99 3.54
C ILE A 8 -15.73 16.98 4.33
N GLY A 9 -15.65 17.11 5.66
CA GLY A 9 -14.89 16.21 6.52
C GLY A 9 -15.46 14.79 6.61
N ALA A 10 -16.79 14.65 6.69
CA ALA A 10 -17.44 13.33 6.79
C ALA A 10 -17.42 12.57 5.46
N ALA A 11 -17.61 13.27 4.32
CA ALA A 11 -17.51 12.66 3.00
C ALA A 11 -16.08 12.21 2.67
N SER A 12 -15.07 13.00 3.08
CA SER A 12 -13.66 12.65 2.92
C SER A 12 -13.27 11.44 3.77
N MET A 13 -13.70 11.38 5.04
CA MET A 13 -13.45 10.20 5.88
C MET A 13 -14.18 8.95 5.38
N ALA A 14 -15.42 9.07 4.93
CA ALA A 14 -16.17 7.95 4.36
C ALA A 14 -15.55 7.46 3.05
N ALA A 15 -15.08 8.37 2.19
CA ALA A 15 -14.36 8.01 0.97
C ALA A 15 -13.03 7.31 1.30
N SER A 16 -12.22 7.86 2.22
CA SER A 16 -10.99 7.20 2.67
C SER A 16 -11.27 5.82 3.29
N MET A 17 -12.35 5.65 4.06
CA MET A 17 -12.75 4.34 4.60
C MET A 17 -13.19 3.36 3.52
N LEU A 18 -13.97 3.80 2.52
CA LEU A 18 -14.39 2.95 1.40
C LEU A 18 -13.20 2.54 0.53
N LEU A 19 -12.27 3.45 0.25
CA LEU A 19 -11.01 3.13 -0.44
C LEU A 19 -10.20 2.11 0.35
N THR A 20 -10.12 2.27 1.67
CA THR A 20 -9.40 1.33 2.55
C THR A 20 -10.03 -0.07 2.51
N ALA A 21 -11.36 -0.18 2.41
CA ALA A 21 -12.06 -1.46 2.34
C ALA A 21 -11.69 -2.27 1.08
N ASP A 22 -11.54 -1.61 -0.08
CA ASP A 22 -11.14 -2.28 -1.32
C ASP A 22 -9.70 -2.83 -1.23
N PHE A 23 -8.79 -2.09 -0.61
CA PHE A 23 -7.42 -2.58 -0.36
C PHE A 23 -7.40 -3.73 0.65
N ILE A 24 -8.20 -3.67 1.71
CA ILE A 24 -8.33 -4.76 2.68
C ILE A 24 -8.86 -6.02 1.98
N ALA A 25 -9.93 -5.90 1.17
CA ALA A 25 -10.49 -7.03 0.45
C ALA A 25 -9.48 -7.65 -0.52
N MET A 26 -8.70 -6.83 -1.24
CA MET A 26 -7.60 -7.29 -2.08
C MET A 26 -6.53 -8.04 -1.26
N ALA A 27 -6.11 -7.49 -0.12
CA ALA A 27 -5.12 -8.11 0.75
C ALA A 27 -5.63 -9.43 1.36
N GLN A 28 -6.92 -9.52 1.70
CA GLN A 28 -7.54 -10.74 2.22
C GLN A 28 -7.65 -11.84 1.16
N ALA A 29 -7.96 -11.46 -0.09
CA ALA A 29 -8.04 -12.39 -1.21
C ALA A 29 -6.67 -12.83 -1.74
N ALA A 30 -5.57 -12.33 -1.17
CA ALA A 30 -4.24 -12.60 -1.67
C ALA A 30 -3.74 -13.98 -1.22
N ASP A 31 -3.39 -14.80 -2.21
CA ASP A 31 -2.57 -15.99 -1.99
C ASP A 31 -1.14 -15.60 -1.60
N CYS A 32 -0.42 -16.53 -0.98
CA CYS A 32 0.99 -16.36 -0.63
C CYS A 32 1.27 -15.21 0.34
N ALA A 33 0.46 -15.11 1.39
CA ALA A 33 0.48 -14.02 2.36
C ALA A 33 0.69 -14.50 3.81
N ASP A 34 1.17 -15.74 4.00
CA ASP A 34 1.30 -16.38 5.31
C ASP A 34 2.48 -15.86 6.15
N LEU A 35 3.46 -15.19 5.53
CA LEU A 35 4.59 -14.55 6.22
C LEU A 35 4.40 -13.05 6.43
N SER A 36 3.81 -12.37 5.46
CA SER A 36 3.52 -10.93 5.50
C SER A 36 2.27 -10.61 4.71
N ASN A 37 1.41 -9.77 5.29
CA ASN A 37 0.27 -9.17 4.61
C ASN A 37 -0.04 -7.81 5.25
N ARG A 38 0.75 -6.79 4.90
CA ARG A 38 0.73 -5.48 5.57
C ARG A 38 0.35 -4.38 4.60
N LEU A 39 -0.65 -3.59 4.98
CA LEU A 39 -1.10 -2.41 4.25
C LEU A 39 -0.71 -1.15 5.00
N TYR A 40 -0.30 -0.12 4.26
CA TYR A 40 0.07 1.19 4.80
C TYR A 40 -0.52 2.30 3.93
N ILE A 41 -1.23 3.24 4.52
CA ILE A 41 -1.63 4.48 3.86
C ILE A 41 -0.48 5.48 3.99
N ILE A 42 -0.13 6.13 2.89
CA ILE A 42 0.90 7.16 2.83
C ILE A 42 0.24 8.46 2.38
N ASP A 43 0.38 9.51 3.20
CA ASP A 43 -0.15 10.86 2.97
C ASP A 43 -1.64 10.90 2.59
N LYS A 44 -2.41 9.89 3.00
CA LYS A 44 -3.85 9.73 2.70
C LYS A 44 -4.18 9.62 1.20
N THR A 45 -3.18 9.44 0.34
CA THR A 45 -3.33 9.48 -1.13
C THR A 45 -2.79 8.24 -1.82
N MET A 46 -1.85 7.54 -1.18
CA MET A 46 -1.24 6.33 -1.69
C MET A 46 -1.41 5.19 -0.69
N VAL A 47 -1.36 3.97 -1.19
CA VAL A 47 -1.35 2.76 -0.36
C VAL A 47 -0.18 1.88 -0.77
N PHE A 48 0.64 1.48 0.20
CA PHE A 48 1.67 0.49 0.02
C PHE A 48 1.21 -0.85 0.60
N TRP A 49 1.40 -1.92 -0.17
CA TRP A 49 1.11 -3.28 0.24
C TRP A 49 2.37 -4.13 0.18
N ASP A 50 2.72 -4.76 1.30
CA ASP A 50 3.77 -5.78 1.39
C ASP A 50 3.14 -7.14 1.68
N ARG A 51 3.38 -8.09 0.77
CA ARG A 51 2.92 -9.46 0.86
C ARG A 51 4.10 -10.42 0.73
N ALA A 52 4.16 -11.43 1.58
CA ALA A 52 5.12 -12.52 1.47
C ALA A 52 4.55 -13.83 2.01
N GLY A 53 5.03 -14.94 1.47
CA GLY A 53 4.57 -16.28 1.86
C GLY A 53 5.47 -17.40 1.35
N HIS A 54 5.18 -18.62 1.80
CA HIS A 54 5.91 -19.81 1.39
C HIS A 54 5.39 -20.36 0.05
N CYS A 55 5.72 -19.70 -1.05
CA CYS A 55 5.32 -20.15 -2.39
C CYS A 55 6.52 -20.46 -3.29
N PRO A 56 6.39 -21.47 -4.18
CA PRO A 56 7.47 -21.84 -5.12
C PRO A 56 7.82 -20.74 -6.13
N ASP A 57 6.85 -19.87 -6.45
CA ASP A 57 7.01 -18.70 -7.33
C ASP A 57 6.28 -17.52 -6.70
N ASN A 58 6.75 -16.29 -6.96
CA ASN A 58 6.20 -15.06 -6.42
C ASN A 58 6.11 -15.05 -4.88
N SER A 59 7.19 -15.51 -4.24
CA SER A 59 7.30 -15.67 -2.77
C SER A 59 7.08 -14.36 -2.00
N TYR A 60 7.26 -13.21 -2.66
CA TYR A 60 6.86 -11.90 -2.15
C TYR A 60 6.41 -10.96 -3.27
N GLY A 61 5.56 -10.02 -2.91
CA GLY A 61 5.08 -8.94 -3.76
C GLY A 61 4.92 -7.65 -2.97
N ARG A 62 5.37 -6.55 -3.55
CA ARG A 62 5.33 -5.21 -2.97
C ARG A 62 4.75 -4.29 -4.00
N ILE A 63 3.68 -3.59 -3.66
CA ILE A 63 2.97 -2.74 -4.63
C ILE A 63 2.66 -1.40 -3.98
N LEU A 64 2.99 -0.33 -4.68
CA LEU A 64 2.57 1.03 -4.36
C LEU A 64 1.42 1.40 -5.30
N PHE A 65 0.29 1.74 -4.70
CA PHE A 65 -0.92 2.16 -5.36
C PHE A 65 -1.15 3.65 -5.16
N GLY A 66 -1.90 4.26 -6.07
CA GLY A 66 -2.52 5.57 -5.87
C GLY A 66 -3.79 5.45 -5.03
N ALA A 67 -4.86 6.10 -5.46
CA ALA A 67 -6.10 6.16 -4.68
C ALA A 67 -6.88 4.84 -4.66
N THR A 68 -6.64 3.93 -5.62
CA THR A 68 -7.40 2.67 -5.78
C THR A 68 -6.49 1.49 -6.09
N PRO A 69 -6.90 0.24 -5.81
CA PRO A 69 -6.12 -0.97 -6.14
C PRO A 69 -5.79 -1.12 -7.63
N GLN A 70 -6.60 -0.54 -8.52
CA GLN A 70 -6.37 -0.57 -9.97
C GLN A 70 -5.26 0.41 -10.39
N GLN A 71 -5.00 1.45 -9.58
CA GLN A 71 -4.00 2.47 -9.86
C GLN A 71 -2.63 2.02 -9.33
N VAL A 72 -2.02 1.02 -9.96
CA VAL A 72 -0.65 0.58 -9.62
C VAL A 72 0.36 1.63 -10.10
N LEU A 73 1.12 2.22 -9.16
CA LEU A 73 2.19 3.18 -9.44
C LEU A 73 3.52 2.46 -9.64
N CYS A 74 3.88 1.58 -8.71
CA CYS A 74 5.06 0.73 -8.79
C CYS A 74 4.80 -0.65 -8.19
N SER A 75 5.51 -1.65 -8.67
CA SER A 75 5.52 -3.01 -8.12
C SER A 75 6.94 -3.58 -8.09
N LEU A 76 7.20 -4.42 -7.10
CA LEU A 76 8.39 -5.24 -6.95
C LEU A 76 7.94 -6.63 -6.53
N SER A 77 8.27 -7.65 -7.31
CA SER A 77 7.94 -9.03 -6.98
C SER A 77 9.12 -9.96 -7.22
N ASP A 78 9.13 -11.07 -6.50
CA ASP A 78 9.99 -12.19 -6.83
C ASP A 78 9.62 -12.76 -8.20
N SER A 79 10.61 -13.25 -8.93
CA SER A 79 10.39 -14.01 -10.17
C SER A 79 11.51 -15.02 -10.35
N ILE A 80 11.28 -16.03 -11.18
CA ILE A 80 12.29 -17.05 -11.52
C ILE A 80 13.60 -16.41 -12.04
N ALA A 81 13.52 -15.25 -12.70
CA ALA A 81 14.68 -14.51 -13.21
C ALA A 81 15.28 -13.51 -12.20
N GLY A 82 14.87 -13.57 -10.94
CA GLY A 82 15.21 -12.64 -9.86
C GLY A 82 14.17 -11.51 -9.66
N PRO A 83 14.38 -10.66 -8.65
CA PRO A 83 13.48 -9.56 -8.32
C PRO A 83 13.25 -8.62 -9.52
N ARG A 84 11.98 -8.33 -9.82
CA ARG A 84 11.60 -7.42 -10.91
C ARG A 84 10.86 -6.22 -10.33
N THR A 85 11.39 -5.02 -10.59
CA THR A 85 10.72 -3.75 -10.31
C THR A 85 10.11 -3.19 -11.58
N SER A 86 8.86 -2.74 -11.53
CA SER A 86 8.18 -2.01 -12.61
C SER A 86 7.48 -0.79 -12.03
N CYS A 87 7.53 0.35 -12.72
CA CYS A 87 6.77 1.54 -12.34
C CYS A 87 6.01 2.06 -13.55
N ASN A 88 4.70 2.21 -13.40
CA ASN A 88 3.85 2.89 -14.38
C ASN A 88 4.02 4.41 -14.28
N ASP A 89 4.36 4.90 -13.08
CA ASP A 89 4.70 6.29 -12.83
C ASP A 89 6.13 6.40 -12.29
N GLU A 90 7.04 6.91 -13.12
CA GLU A 90 8.45 7.09 -12.78
C GLU A 90 8.68 8.11 -11.66
N SER A 91 7.76 9.05 -11.43
CA SER A 91 7.85 10.00 -10.33
C SER A 91 7.73 9.33 -8.96
N SER A 92 7.07 8.15 -8.90
CA SER A 92 6.89 7.37 -7.68
C SER A 92 8.09 6.48 -7.35
N ARG A 93 9.02 6.28 -8.30
CA ARG A 93 10.17 5.37 -8.14
C ARG A 93 11.07 5.70 -6.94
N PRO A 94 11.45 6.97 -6.68
CA PRO A 94 12.31 7.29 -5.53
C PRO A 94 11.65 6.96 -4.20
N LEU A 95 10.36 7.27 -4.06
CA LEU A 95 9.57 6.95 -2.87
C LEU A 95 9.51 5.42 -2.67
N PHE A 96 9.20 4.69 -3.73
CA PHE A 96 9.09 3.23 -3.70
C PHE A 96 10.43 2.55 -3.35
N ALA A 97 11.54 3.05 -3.88
CA ALA A 97 12.87 2.56 -3.55
C ALA A 97 13.20 2.76 -2.05
N THR A 98 12.84 3.91 -1.48
CA THR A 98 13.00 4.18 -0.05
C THR A 98 12.19 3.20 0.80
N ILE A 99 10.89 3.04 0.49
CA ILE A 99 9.99 2.12 1.21
C ILE A 99 10.54 0.70 1.20
N THR A 100 10.88 0.19 0.01
CA THR A 100 11.32 -1.20 -0.17
C THR A 100 12.67 -1.51 0.48
N SER A 101 13.49 -0.48 0.75
CA SER A 101 14.76 -0.60 1.47
C SER A 101 14.63 -0.48 2.99
N ASN A 102 13.44 -0.15 3.52
CA ASN A 102 13.20 0.17 4.93
C ASN A 102 11.93 -0.50 5.48
N LEU A 103 11.58 -1.69 4.98
CA LEU A 103 10.33 -2.39 5.33
C LEU A 103 10.23 -2.82 6.79
N ASP A 104 11.38 -2.89 7.48
CA ASP A 104 11.49 -3.17 8.90
C ASP A 104 11.14 -1.95 9.77
N LYS A 105 11.04 -0.75 9.18
CA LYS A 105 10.68 0.48 9.89
C LYS A 105 9.18 0.72 9.86
N SER A 106 8.63 1.18 10.98
CA SER A 106 7.19 1.48 11.11
C SER A 106 6.70 2.57 10.17
N ASP A 107 7.58 3.50 9.79
CA ASP A 107 7.32 4.62 8.87
C ASP A 107 7.85 4.35 7.46
N LEU A 108 8.27 3.12 7.16
CA LEU A 108 8.88 2.72 5.89
C LEU A 108 10.12 3.56 5.50
N GLY A 109 10.78 4.18 6.50
CA GLY A 109 11.93 5.05 6.28
C GLY A 109 11.61 6.41 5.63
N LEU A 110 10.33 6.79 5.58
CA LEU A 110 9.90 8.05 4.96
C LEU A 110 10.07 9.27 5.90
N GLY A 111 10.24 9.05 7.20
CA GLY A 111 10.47 10.11 8.18
C GLY A 111 9.31 11.09 8.31
N GLY A 112 9.54 12.22 8.99
CA GLY A 112 8.50 13.22 9.30
C GLY A 112 7.97 14.02 8.10
N ALA A 113 8.47 13.77 6.89
CA ALA A 113 7.95 14.39 5.67
C ALA A 113 6.66 13.71 5.18
N HIS A 114 6.44 12.45 5.60
CA HIS A 114 5.30 11.66 5.19
C HIS A 114 4.52 11.16 6.39
N GLN A 115 3.21 11.08 6.23
CA GLN A 115 2.34 10.43 7.21
C GLN A 115 2.11 8.99 6.78
N VAL A 116 2.56 8.03 7.59
CA VAL A 116 2.37 6.59 7.34
C VAL A 116 1.42 6.00 8.39
N GLU A 117 0.33 5.41 7.95
CA GLU A 117 -0.68 4.79 8.81
C GLU A 117 -0.86 3.31 8.43
N PRO A 118 -0.52 2.35 9.31
CA PRO A 118 -0.77 0.94 9.04
C PRO A 118 -2.29 0.66 9.04
N ILE A 119 -2.74 -0.15 8.10
CA ILE A 119 -4.11 -0.65 8.04
C ILE A 119 -4.12 -2.11 8.54
N ALA A 120 -5.01 -2.41 9.48
CA ALA A 120 -5.23 -3.77 9.91
C ALA A 120 -5.89 -4.59 8.79
N VAL A 121 -5.24 -5.66 8.36
CA VAL A 121 -5.83 -6.69 7.48
C VAL A 121 -6.35 -7.81 8.39
N PRO A 122 -7.67 -8.02 8.49
CA PRO A 122 -8.20 -9.13 9.27
C PRO A 122 -7.75 -10.46 8.66
N PRO A 123 -7.42 -11.47 9.49
CA PRO A 123 -7.13 -12.82 8.99
C PRO A 123 -8.37 -13.35 8.22
N HIS A 124 -8.11 -14.07 7.13
CA HIS A 124 -9.15 -14.79 6.39
C HIS A 124 -9.60 -16.04 7.15
#